data_AF-A0A7K4JUN2-F1
#
_entry.id   AF-A0A7K4JUN2-F1
#
_cell.length_a   1.000
_cell.length_b   1.000
_cell.length_c   1.000
_cell.angle_alpha   90.00
_cell.angle_beta   90.00
_cell.angle_gamma   90.00
#
_symmetry.space_group_name_H-M   'P 1'
#
loop_
_entity.id
_entity.type
_entity.pdbx_description
1 polymer ?
#
loop_
_entity_poly.entity_id
_entity_poly.type
_entity_poly.pdbx_seq_one_letter_code
_entity_poly.pdbx_strand_id
1 'polypeptide(L)'
;VQEKCDYDLVTPLALLFYSAVLYAPHFPPGSDLLLKAASVYHSFLTWPVPYCDIFRELLTFISDELKAPGISFQRLVRTEQGLPVKNYQSSTVTVLLLNRSEVQSEFLSIAEKLSTSEHPQHTTLVLLLEHLYQANFGTCCDLDSLHDLLK
;
A
#
# COMPACT_ATOMS: atom_id res chain seq x y z
N VAL A 1 -4.80 -26.59 33.84
CA VAL A 1 -4.91 -25.11 33.93
C VAL A 1 -5.54 -24.55 32.66
N GLN A 2 -6.53 -25.21 32.07
CA GLN A 2 -6.95 -24.95 30.68
C GLN A 2 -8.47 -24.99 30.50
N GLU A 3 -9.22 -24.52 31.51
CA GLU A 3 -10.69 -24.65 31.53
C GLU A 3 -11.44 -23.32 31.71
N LYS A 4 -10.74 -22.18 31.73
CA LYS A 4 -11.36 -20.85 31.86
C LYS A 4 -10.44 -19.77 31.31
N CYS A 5 -10.25 -19.75 30.00
CA CYS A 5 -9.59 -18.62 29.40
C CYS A 5 -10.43 -18.07 28.28
N ASP A 6 -10.77 -16.80 28.40
CA ASP A 6 -11.55 -16.00 27.44
C ASP A 6 -10.77 -15.75 26.13
N TYR A 7 -9.81 -16.62 25.79
CA TYR A 7 -8.98 -16.52 24.60
C TYR A 7 -9.83 -16.39 23.33
N ASP A 8 -10.86 -17.24 23.23
CA ASP A 8 -11.79 -17.28 22.11
C ASP A 8 -12.63 -15.99 21.97
N LEU A 9 -12.76 -15.20 23.03
CA LEU A 9 -13.51 -13.93 23.04
C LEU A 9 -12.61 -12.74 22.77
N VAL A 10 -11.39 -12.73 23.31
CA VAL A 10 -10.48 -11.59 23.19
C VAL A 10 -9.88 -11.50 21.79
N THR A 11 -9.61 -12.62 21.13
CA THR A 11 -9.06 -12.60 19.76
C THR A 11 -9.99 -11.93 18.74
N PRO A 12 -11.29 -12.27 18.66
CA PRO A 12 -12.23 -11.53 17.81
C PRO A 12 -12.31 -10.04 18.13
N LEU A 13 -12.25 -9.66 19.42
CA LEU A 13 -12.24 -8.25 19.83
C LEU A 13 -10.98 -7.51 19.36
N ALA A 14 -9.82 -8.17 19.41
CA ALA A 14 -8.56 -7.62 18.91
C ALA A 14 -8.60 -7.42 17.39
N LEU A 15 -9.16 -8.37 16.65
CA LEU A 15 -9.35 -8.26 15.19
C LEU A 15 -10.39 -7.19 14.82
N LEU A 16 -11.46 -7.06 15.61
CA LEU A 16 -12.45 -6.00 15.42
C LEU A 16 -11.81 -4.62 15.66
N PHE A 17 -11.00 -4.48 16.71
CA PHE A 17 -10.24 -3.26 16.95
C PHE A 17 -9.27 -2.96 15.79
N TYR A 18 -8.50 -3.96 15.34
CA TYR A 18 -7.60 -3.82 14.20
C TYR A 18 -8.32 -3.29 12.95
N SER A 19 -9.42 -3.94 12.56
CA SER A 19 -10.20 -3.53 11.40
C SER A 19 -10.81 -2.12 11.58
N ALA A 20 -11.39 -1.82 12.75
CA ALA A 20 -11.93 -0.49 13.03
C ALA A 20 -10.87 0.62 12.92
N VAL A 21 -9.64 0.36 13.38
CA VAL A 21 -8.52 1.28 13.27
C VAL A 21 -8.03 1.38 11.83
N LEU A 22 -7.95 0.26 11.10
CA LEU A 22 -7.51 0.23 9.71
C LEU A 22 -8.44 1.03 8.78
N TYR A 23 -9.76 0.98 9.03
CA TYR A 23 -10.76 1.74 8.27
C TYR A 23 -10.92 3.20 8.75
N ALA A 24 -10.23 3.60 9.83
CA ALA A 24 -10.27 4.98 10.30
C ALA A 24 -9.30 5.85 9.48
N PRO A 25 -9.80 6.85 8.72
CA PRO A 25 -8.94 7.68 7.87
C PRO A 25 -8.07 8.66 8.68
N HIS A 26 -8.52 9.03 9.89
CA HIS A 26 -7.81 9.96 10.75
C HIS A 26 -8.18 9.76 12.22
N PHE A 27 -7.18 9.78 13.09
CA PHE A 27 -7.37 9.82 14.55
C PHE A 27 -7.32 11.27 15.04
N PRO A 28 -8.22 11.68 15.96
CA PRO A 28 -8.23 13.04 16.47
C PRO A 28 -6.88 13.41 17.11
N PRO A 29 -6.34 14.61 16.84
CA PRO A 29 -5.07 15.04 17.41
C PRO A 29 -5.18 15.12 18.93
N GLY A 30 -4.32 14.38 19.64
CA GLY A 30 -4.37 14.25 21.10
C GLY A 30 -5.20 13.07 21.62
N SER A 31 -5.65 12.16 20.75
CA SER A 31 -6.29 10.92 21.21
C SER A 31 -5.27 9.92 21.74
N ASP A 32 -5.39 9.54 23.01
CA ASP A 32 -4.56 8.49 23.63
C ASP A 32 -5.07 7.07 23.31
N LEU A 33 -6.02 6.92 22.36
CA LEU A 33 -6.69 5.65 22.08
C LEU A 33 -5.69 4.57 21.70
N LEU A 34 -4.82 4.84 20.72
CA LEU A 34 -3.80 3.89 20.25
C LEU A 34 -2.77 3.59 21.34
N LEU A 35 -2.40 4.58 22.16
CA LEU A 35 -1.46 4.39 23.28
C LEU A 35 -2.05 3.51 24.38
N LYS A 36 -3.33 3.71 24.73
CA LYS A 36 -4.07 2.87 25.68
C LYS A 36 -4.30 1.46 25.13
N ALA A 37 -4.61 1.35 23.85
CA ALA A 37 -4.74 0.06 23.18
C ALA A 37 -3.42 -0.70 23.22
N ALA A 38 -2.29 -0.05 22.90
CA ALA A 38 -0.97 -0.66 22.98
C ALA A 38 -0.64 -1.18 24.38
N SER A 39 -0.91 -0.40 25.44
CA SER A 39 -0.64 -0.84 26.81
C SER A 39 -1.50 -2.04 27.22
N VAL A 40 -2.77 -2.08 26.80
CA VAL A 40 -3.66 -3.22 27.03
C VAL A 40 -3.17 -4.46 26.26
N TYR A 41 -2.89 -4.33 24.97
CA TYR A 41 -2.47 -5.47 24.14
C TYR A 41 -1.10 -6.03 24.52
N HIS A 42 -0.21 -5.21 25.09
CA HIS A 42 1.06 -5.67 25.65
C HIS A 42 0.88 -6.71 26.75
N SER A 43 -0.18 -6.64 27.55
CA SER A 43 -0.45 -7.61 28.62
C SER A 43 -0.72 -9.02 28.08
N PHE A 44 -1.26 -9.12 26.87
CA PHE A 44 -1.62 -10.38 26.22
C PHE A 44 -0.46 -11.06 25.48
N LEU A 45 0.73 -10.44 25.41
CA LEU A 45 1.93 -11.10 24.86
C LEU A 45 2.41 -12.29 25.70
N THR A 46 1.94 -12.40 26.95
CA THR A 46 2.24 -13.52 27.85
C THR A 46 1.41 -14.77 27.55
N TRP A 47 0.43 -14.68 26.65
CA TRP A 47 -0.46 -15.78 26.29
C TRP A 47 0.24 -16.85 25.43
N PRO A 48 -0.26 -18.10 25.41
CA PRO A 48 0.31 -19.14 24.59
C PRO A 48 0.10 -18.87 23.09
N VAL A 49 0.98 -19.44 22.27
CA VAL A 49 0.84 -19.49 20.79
C VAL A 49 -0.46 -20.21 20.43
N PRO A 50 -1.27 -19.72 19.47
CA PRO A 50 -0.97 -18.65 18.50
C PRO A 50 -1.42 -17.24 18.93
N TYR A 51 -2.06 -17.10 20.09
CA TYR A 51 -2.71 -15.85 20.48
C TYR A 51 -1.72 -14.70 20.66
N CYS A 52 -0.53 -14.99 21.22
CA CYS A 52 0.53 -13.98 21.37
C CYS A 52 0.99 -13.38 20.03
N ASP A 53 0.93 -14.14 18.95
CA ASP A 53 1.39 -13.69 17.63
C ASP A 53 0.42 -12.66 17.04
N ILE A 54 -0.88 -12.88 17.22
CA ILE A 54 -1.93 -11.92 16.83
C ILE A 54 -1.73 -10.58 17.55
N PHE A 55 -1.49 -10.61 18.86
CA PHE A 55 -1.24 -9.37 19.62
C PHE A 55 0.10 -8.72 19.25
N ARG A 56 1.12 -9.50 18.90
CA ARG A 56 2.40 -8.96 18.42
C ARG A 56 2.21 -8.23 17.10
N GLU A 57 1.50 -8.83 16.15
CA GLU A 57 1.16 -8.20 14.87
C GLU A 57 0.34 -6.92 15.08
N LEU A 58 -0.68 -6.98 15.95
CA LEU A 58 -1.50 -5.82 16.30
C LEU A 58 -0.67 -4.69 16.91
N LEU A 59 0.27 -5.00 17.81
CA LEU A 59 1.18 -4.02 18.40
C LEU A 59 2.13 -3.41 17.37
N THR A 60 2.63 -4.19 16.41
CA THR A 60 3.44 -3.65 15.31
C THR A 60 2.64 -2.68 14.45
N PHE A 61 1.40 -3.04 14.11
CA PHE A 61 0.46 -2.17 13.41
C PHE A 61 0.21 -0.86 14.16
N ILE A 62 -0.11 -0.93 15.46
CA ILE A 62 -0.33 0.28 16.28
C ILE A 62 0.94 1.14 16.31
N SER A 63 2.12 0.52 16.39
CA SER A 63 3.38 1.27 16.42
C SER A 63 3.67 2.01 15.10
N ASP A 64 3.27 1.44 13.96
CA ASP A 64 3.43 2.07 12.66
C ASP A 64 2.40 3.17 12.44
N GLU A 65 1.17 2.97 12.88
CA GLU A 65 0.10 3.98 12.84
C GLU A 65 0.44 5.20 13.72
N LEU A 66 1.09 5.00 14.87
CA LEU A 66 1.59 6.08 15.73
C LEU A 66 2.73 6.88 15.07
N LYS A 67 3.61 6.22 14.30
CA LYS A 67 4.72 6.88 13.58
C LYS A 67 4.24 7.62 12.34
N ALA A 68 3.26 7.07 11.63
CA ALA A 68 2.74 7.59 10.39
C ALA A 68 1.20 7.46 10.34
N PRO A 69 0.46 8.41 10.96
CA PRO A 69 -0.99 8.35 11.04
C PRO A 69 -1.66 8.32 9.66
N GLY A 70 -2.62 7.41 9.47
CA GLY A 70 -3.37 7.23 8.23
C GLY A 70 -2.62 6.47 7.15
N ILE A 71 -1.36 6.06 7.36
CA ILE A 71 -0.59 5.33 6.35
C ILE A 71 -1.22 3.98 6.02
N SER A 72 -1.77 3.30 7.03
CA SER A 72 -2.37 1.98 6.86
C SER A 72 -3.65 2.06 6.04
N PHE A 73 -4.52 3.02 6.36
CA PHE A 73 -5.72 3.32 5.57
C PHE A 73 -5.35 3.70 4.13
N GLN A 74 -4.35 4.55 3.94
CA GLN A 74 -3.90 4.93 2.59
C GLN A 74 -3.39 3.73 1.79
N ARG A 75 -2.62 2.83 2.44
CA ARG A 75 -2.14 1.59 1.82
C ARG A 75 -3.31 0.69 1.45
N LEU A 76 -4.29 0.51 2.34
CA LEU A 76 -5.51 -0.25 2.08
C LEU A 76 -6.24 0.29 0.83
N VAL A 77 -6.57 1.59 0.83
CA VAL A 77 -7.28 2.23 -0.29
C VAL A 77 -6.51 2.07 -1.60
N ARG A 78 -5.18 2.21 -1.56
CA ARG A 78 -4.34 1.98 -2.75
C ARG A 78 -4.42 0.53 -3.23
N THR A 79 -4.35 -0.45 -2.33
CA THR A 79 -4.45 -1.86 -2.70
C THR A 79 -5.82 -2.22 -3.26
N GLU A 80 -6.90 -1.67 -2.70
CA GLU A 80 -8.27 -1.89 -3.17
C GLU A 80 -8.51 -1.26 -4.55
N GLN A 81 -7.91 -0.10 -4.79
CA GLN A 81 -8.00 0.61 -6.08
C GLN A 81 -6.98 0.12 -7.12
N GLY A 82 -6.15 -0.88 -6.79
CA GLY A 82 -5.11 -1.39 -7.69
C GLY A 82 -4.04 -0.34 -8.04
N LEU A 83 -3.88 0.71 -7.23
CA LEU A 83 -2.93 1.78 -7.51
C LEU A 83 -1.50 1.25 -7.34
N PRO A 84 -0.62 1.44 -8.34
CA PRO A 84 0.75 0.97 -8.24
C PRO A 84 1.45 1.67 -7.08
N VAL A 85 1.96 0.89 -6.13
CA VAL A 85 2.89 1.40 -5.13
C VAL A 85 4.14 1.78 -5.90
N LYS A 86 4.38 3.08 -6.09
CA LYS A 86 5.72 3.57 -6.43
C LYS A 86 6.60 3.18 -5.25
N ASN A 87 7.17 1.98 -5.31
CA ASN A 87 8.25 1.61 -4.43
C ASN A 87 9.34 2.62 -4.77
N TYR A 88 9.52 3.63 -3.93
CA TYR A 88 10.77 4.35 -3.81
C TYR A 88 11.78 3.33 -3.26
N GLN A 89 12.07 2.26 -4.02
CA GLN A 89 13.32 1.58 -3.88
C GLN A 89 14.37 2.67 -4.05
N SER A 90 15.34 2.70 -3.15
CA SER A 90 16.52 3.55 -3.24
C SER A 90 17.11 3.37 -4.64
N SER A 91 16.71 4.21 -5.59
CA SER A 91 17.12 4.06 -6.98
C SER A 91 18.55 4.55 -7.03
N THR A 92 19.51 3.63 -6.96
CA THR A 92 20.90 3.95 -7.26
C THR A 92 20.94 4.30 -8.74
N VAL A 93 20.91 5.60 -9.04
CA VAL A 93 21.04 6.12 -10.40
C VAL A 93 22.53 6.13 -10.74
N THR A 94 22.95 5.21 -11.61
CA THR A 94 24.31 5.19 -12.15
C THR A 94 24.34 6.06 -13.41
N VAL A 95 25.05 7.19 -13.36
CA VAL A 95 25.28 8.05 -14.54
C VAL A 95 26.65 7.73 -15.14
N LEU A 96 26.66 7.28 -16.38
CA LEU A 96 27.88 7.03 -17.15
C LEU A 96 28.05 8.14 -18.21
N LEU A 97 29.04 9.00 -18.02
CA LEU A 97 29.40 10.03 -18.99
C LEU A 97 30.43 9.46 -19.95
N LEU A 98 30.01 9.19 -21.18
CA LEU A 98 30.88 8.62 -22.22
C LEU A 98 31.04 9.61 -23.37
N ASN A 99 32.26 9.69 -23.90
CA ASN A 99 32.55 10.49 -25.08
C ASN A 99 32.09 9.75 -26.34
N ARG A 100 31.23 10.37 -27.16
CA ARG A 100 30.59 9.72 -28.33
C ARG A 100 31.60 9.22 -29.37
N SER A 101 32.79 9.83 -29.44
CA SER A 101 33.85 9.43 -30.36
C SER A 101 34.62 8.17 -29.92
N GLU A 102 34.49 7.75 -28.67
CA GLU A 102 35.24 6.63 -28.08
C GLU A 102 34.35 5.38 -27.86
N VAL A 103 33.05 5.49 -28.12
CA VAL A 103 32.07 4.41 -27.91
C VAL A 103 31.72 3.75 -29.24
N GLN A 104 31.79 2.42 -29.25
CA GLN A 104 31.39 1.58 -30.38
C GLN A 104 29.90 1.77 -30.73
N SER A 105 29.58 1.84 -32.02
CA SER A 105 28.24 2.14 -32.56
C SER A 105 27.16 1.15 -32.08
N GLU A 106 27.55 -0.09 -31.82
CA GLU A 106 26.68 -1.16 -31.34
C GLU A 106 26.10 -0.80 -29.96
N PHE A 107 26.93 -0.24 -29.06
CA PHE A 107 26.48 0.16 -27.72
C PHE A 107 25.54 1.37 -27.75
N LEU A 108 25.80 2.33 -28.64
CA LEU A 108 24.91 3.48 -28.83
C LEU A 108 23.54 3.03 -29.34
N SER A 109 23.49 2.08 -30.27
CA SER A 109 22.23 1.55 -30.79
C SER A 109 21.40 0.81 -29.74
N ILE A 110 22.05 0.13 -28.79
CA ILE A 110 21.40 -0.55 -27.67
C ILE A 110 20.92 0.48 -26.64
N ALA A 111 21.73 1.48 -26.31
CA ALA A 111 21.34 2.56 -25.42
C ALA A 111 20.12 3.34 -25.96
N GLU A 112 20.10 3.61 -27.26
CA GLU A 112 18.97 4.27 -27.92
C GLU A 112 17.71 3.40 -27.87
N LYS A 113 17.80 2.10 -28.20
CA LYS A 113 16.67 1.15 -28.08
C LYS A 113 16.13 0.98 -26.66
N LEU A 114 17.00 1.08 -25.65
CA LEU A 114 16.59 1.03 -24.24
C LEU A 114 15.97 2.35 -23.79
N SER A 115 16.45 3.48 -24.32
CA SER A 115 15.91 4.82 -24.03
C SER A 115 14.55 5.06 -24.68
N THR A 116 14.28 4.43 -25.83
CA THR A 116 12.99 4.50 -26.52
C THR A 116 11.93 3.56 -25.95
N SER A 117 12.24 2.87 -24.83
CA SER A 117 11.21 2.37 -23.92
C SER A 117 10.53 3.55 -23.22
N GLU A 118 9.96 4.47 -24.00
CA GLU A 118 8.99 5.43 -23.50
C GLU A 118 7.88 4.63 -22.86
N HIS A 119 7.63 4.88 -21.57
CA HIS A 119 6.37 4.49 -20.97
C HIS A 119 5.27 4.99 -21.91
N PRO A 120 4.31 4.16 -22.32
CA PRO A 120 3.34 4.56 -23.31
C PRO A 120 2.47 5.67 -22.70
N GLN A 121 2.84 6.92 -22.98
CA GLN A 121 2.14 8.12 -22.53
C GLN A 121 0.68 8.07 -23.00
N HIS A 122 0.47 7.47 -24.17
CA HIS A 122 -0.83 7.12 -24.72
C HIS A 122 -1.64 6.23 -23.77
N THR A 123 -1.08 5.11 -23.30
CA THR A 123 -1.76 4.22 -22.34
C THR A 123 -2.09 4.93 -21.03
N THR A 124 -1.23 5.86 -20.59
CA THR A 124 -1.49 6.65 -19.37
C THR A 124 -2.65 7.63 -19.58
N LEU A 125 -2.72 8.28 -20.75
CA LEU A 125 -3.80 9.19 -21.11
C LEU A 125 -5.15 8.46 -21.29
N VAL A 126 -5.14 7.29 -21.92
CA VAL A 126 -6.33 6.44 -22.07
C VAL A 126 -6.88 6.05 -20.69
N LEU A 127 -6.01 5.61 -19.80
CA LEU A 127 -6.38 5.22 -18.43
C LEU A 127 -6.92 6.40 -17.61
N LEU A 128 -6.37 7.61 -17.79
CA LEU A 128 -6.92 8.83 -17.17
C LEU A 128 -8.32 9.18 -17.72
N LEU A 129 -8.56 8.96 -19.02
CA LEU A 129 -9.84 9.25 -19.65
C LEU A 129 -10.93 8.29 -19.18
N GLU A 130 -10.60 7.00 -19.04
CA GLU A 130 -11.46 5.97 -18.46
C GLU A 130 -11.86 6.31 -17.02
N HIS A 131 -10.91 6.71 -16.19
CA HIS A 131 -11.21 7.11 -14.81
C HIS A 131 -12.06 8.38 -14.74
N LEU A 132 -11.84 9.37 -15.61
CA LEU A 132 -12.71 10.55 -15.73
C LEU A 132 -14.14 10.17 -16.14
N TYR A 133 -14.28 9.19 -17.02
CA TYR A 133 -15.58 8.68 -17.44
C TYR A 133 -16.29 7.97 -16.27
N GLN A 134 -15.60 7.06 -15.58
CA GLN A 134 -16.15 6.37 -14.40
C GLN A 134 -16.50 7.33 -13.25
N ALA A 135 -15.70 8.37 -13.02
CA ALA A 135 -15.96 9.35 -11.98
C ALA A 135 -17.24 10.16 -12.24
N ASN A 136 -17.56 10.44 -13.52
CA ASN A 136 -18.74 11.21 -13.89
C ASN A 136 -19.99 10.35 -14.06
N PHE A 137 -19.86 9.12 -14.55
CA PHE A 137 -21.00 8.27 -14.94
C PHE A 137 -21.18 7.03 -14.05
N GLY A 138 -20.26 6.78 -13.11
CA GLY A 138 -20.32 5.67 -12.17
C GLY A 138 -19.69 4.36 -12.68
N THR A 139 -19.70 3.33 -11.82
CA THR A 139 -19.01 2.04 -12.05
C THR A 139 -19.73 1.09 -13.01
N CYS A 140 -20.93 1.43 -13.48
CA CYS A 140 -21.70 0.64 -14.45
C CYS A 140 -21.34 0.95 -15.91
N CYS A 141 -20.27 1.72 -16.13
CA CYS A 141 -19.82 2.11 -17.45
C CYS A 141 -19.04 0.99 -18.14
N ASP A 142 -19.35 0.76 -19.42
CA ASP A 142 -18.63 -0.18 -20.26
C ASP A 142 -17.28 0.41 -20.68
N LEU A 143 -16.26 0.14 -19.85
CA LEU A 143 -14.90 0.55 -20.09
C LEU A 143 -14.27 -0.16 -21.29
N ASP A 144 -14.66 -1.42 -21.55
CA ASP A 144 -14.04 -2.23 -22.60
C ASP A 144 -14.38 -1.64 -23.97
N SER A 145 -15.64 -1.25 -24.18
CA SER A 145 -16.08 -0.53 -25.38
C SER A 145 -15.35 0.82 -25.58
N LEU A 146 -15.05 1.53 -24.50
CA LEU A 146 -14.37 2.83 -24.55
C LEU A 146 -12.87 2.65 -24.84
N HIS A 147 -12.24 1.64 -24.24
CA HIS A 147 -10.85 1.27 -24.48
C HIS A 147 -10.61 0.85 -25.93
N ASP A 148 -11.51 0.05 -26.51
CA ASP A 148 -11.46 -0.36 -27.92
C ASP A 148 -11.61 0.82 -28.89
N LEU A 149 -12.30 1.89 -28.47
CA LEU A 149 -12.48 3.13 -29.26
C LEU A 149 -11.28 4.07 -29.17
N LEU A 150 -10.51 4.00 -28.07
CA LEU A 150 -9.35 4.84 -27.80
C LEU A 150 -8.01 4.21 -28.22
N LYS A 151 -8.02 2.97 -28.70
CA LYS A 151 -6.86 2.23 -29.18
C LYS A 151 -6.44 2.63 -30.59
#